data_AF-A0A537TKV8-F1
#
_entry.id   AF-A0A537TKV8-F1
#
_cell.length_a   1.000
_cell.length_b   1.000
_cell.length_c   1.000
_cell.angle_alpha   90.00
_cell.angle_beta   90.00
_cell.angle_gamma   90.00
#
_symmetry.space_group_name_H-M   'P 1'
#
loop_
_entity.id
_entity.type
_entity.pdbx_description
1 polymer ?
#
loop_
_entity_poly.entity_id
_entity_poly.type
_entity_poly.pdbx_seq_one_letter_code
_entity_poly.pdbx_strand_id
1 'polypeptide(L)'
;YSQSLQRTPLGTEAQYLLARYAFEALGYRRYEWKCNALNAPSRRAALRYGFVFESILRQHMIVKGRSRDTAYYSMLDCEWPKRKAAFECWLAPENFDANGKQKVSLGELNGTPAAGRP
;
A
#
# COMPACT_ATOMS: atom_id res chain seq x y z
N TYR A 1 -10.10 5.16 -1.83
CA TYR A 1 -9.95 6.54 -2.35
C TYR A 1 -11.09 6.87 -3.29
N SER A 2 -11.62 8.08 -3.19
CA SER A 2 -12.47 8.68 -4.23
C SER A 2 -11.77 8.63 -5.59
N GLN A 3 -12.52 8.74 -6.70
CA GLN A 3 -11.92 8.76 -8.04
C GLN A 3 -10.85 9.85 -8.18
N SER A 4 -11.04 11.01 -7.55
CA SER A 4 -10.10 12.13 -7.53
C SER A 4 -8.74 11.83 -6.88
N LEU A 5 -8.67 10.86 -5.97
CA LEU A 5 -7.45 10.51 -5.25
C LEU A 5 -6.79 9.23 -5.78
N GLN A 6 -7.51 8.44 -6.57
CA GLN A 6 -6.99 7.19 -7.11
C GLN A 6 -5.82 7.45 -8.07
N ARG A 7 -4.71 6.75 -7.85
CA ARG A 7 -3.50 6.84 -8.69
C ARG A 7 -2.86 8.23 -8.71
N THR A 8 -3.07 9.01 -7.66
CA THR A 8 -2.41 10.31 -7.46
C THR A 8 -1.35 10.22 -6.35
N PRO A 9 -0.38 11.15 -6.31
CA PRO A 9 0.55 11.28 -5.18
C PRO A 9 -0.17 11.45 -3.84
N LEU A 10 -1.28 12.20 -3.81
CA LEU A 10 -2.08 12.43 -2.60
C LEU A 10 -2.59 11.12 -1.96
N GLY A 11 -3.02 10.16 -2.78
CA GLY A 11 -3.44 8.85 -2.27
C GLY A 11 -2.28 8.05 -1.64
N THR A 12 -1.06 8.23 -2.14
CA THR A 12 0.16 7.62 -1.58
C THR A 12 0.59 8.32 -0.30
N GLU A 13 0.57 9.65 -0.29
CA GLU A 13 0.90 10.47 0.87
C GLU A 13 -0.05 10.21 2.05
N ALA A 14 -1.34 10.03 1.77
CA ALA A 14 -2.31 9.65 2.81
C ALA A 14 -1.91 8.34 3.53
N GLN A 15 -1.45 7.32 2.79
CA GLN A 15 -0.95 6.09 3.45
C GLN A 15 0.35 6.31 4.20
N TYR A 16 1.26 7.10 3.66
CA TYR A 16 2.51 7.44 4.35
C TYR A 16 2.24 8.10 5.70
N LEU A 17 1.36 9.11 5.73
CA LEU A 17 1.02 9.82 6.96
C LEU A 17 0.36 8.90 8.00
N LEU A 18 -0.53 8.01 7.57
CA LEU A 18 -1.16 7.03 8.46
C LEU A 18 -0.15 6.03 9.03
N ALA A 19 0.74 5.48 8.18
CA ALA A 19 1.78 4.55 8.62
C ALA A 19 2.76 5.24 9.57
N ARG A 20 3.23 6.44 9.23
CA ARG A 20 4.12 7.24 10.08
C ARG A 20 3.49 7.51 11.44
N TYR A 21 2.22 7.90 11.48
CA TYR A 21 1.52 8.10 12.75
C TYR A 21 1.41 6.81 13.58
N ALA A 22 1.03 5.70 12.95
CA ALA A 22 0.92 4.41 13.63
C ALA A 22 2.26 3.96 14.26
N PHE A 23 3.37 4.04 13.52
CA PHE A 23 4.67 3.57 13.99
C PHE A 23 5.38 4.58 14.89
N GLU A 24 5.42 5.87 14.52
CA GLU A 24 6.27 6.86 15.20
C GLU A 24 5.56 7.60 16.33
N ALA A 25 4.25 7.86 16.20
CA ALA A 25 3.50 8.56 17.24
C ALA A 25 2.82 7.61 18.23
N LEU A 26 2.23 6.51 17.74
CA LEU A 26 1.54 5.54 18.58
C LEU A 26 2.42 4.37 19.05
N GLY A 27 3.60 4.17 18.43
CA GLY A 27 4.48 3.05 18.77
C GLY A 27 3.90 1.68 18.46
N TYR A 28 2.98 1.58 17.49
CA TYR A 28 2.40 0.29 17.13
C TYR A 28 3.43 -0.61 16.47
N ARG A 29 3.34 -1.91 16.75
CA ARG A 29 4.27 -2.91 16.20
C ARG A 29 3.85 -3.45 14.84
N ARG A 30 2.61 -3.19 14.46
CA ARG A 30 1.97 -3.80 13.29
C ARG A 30 0.89 -2.89 12.72
N TYR A 31 0.94 -2.71 11.40
CA TYR A 31 -0.09 -2.01 10.62
C TYR A 31 -0.67 -2.96 9.58
N GLU A 32 -2.00 -3.11 9.54
CA GLU A 32 -2.66 -4.12 8.72
C GLU A 32 -3.44 -3.53 7.55
N TRP A 33 -3.41 -4.24 6.42
CA TRP A 33 -4.29 -4.00 5.28
C TRP A 33 -5.14 -5.24 5.02
N LYS A 34 -6.47 -5.05 4.95
CA LYS A 34 -7.43 -6.13 4.69
C LYS A 34 -8.32 -5.76 3.53
N CYS A 35 -8.46 -6.66 2.56
CA CYS A 35 -9.36 -6.44 1.43
C CYS A 35 -10.04 -7.74 1.00
N ASN A 36 -11.07 -7.64 0.16
CA ASN A 36 -11.62 -8.80 -0.51
C ASN A 36 -10.51 -9.45 -1.37
N ALA A 37 -10.35 -10.77 -1.29
CA ALA A 37 -9.34 -11.51 -2.07
C ALA A 37 -9.51 -11.34 -3.60
N LEU A 38 -10.73 -11.05 -4.06
CA LEU A 38 -11.05 -10.77 -5.46
C LEU A 38 -10.78 -9.30 -5.86
N ASN A 39 -10.50 -8.40 -4.90
CA ASN A 39 -10.21 -7.00 -5.20
C ASN A 39 -8.74 -6.82 -5.61
N ALA A 40 -8.42 -7.19 -6.84
CA ALA A 40 -7.06 -7.10 -7.38
C ALA A 40 -6.44 -5.69 -7.30
N PRO A 41 -7.17 -4.58 -7.55
CA PRO A 41 -6.63 -3.24 -7.35
C PRO A 41 -6.16 -2.96 -5.91
N SER A 42 -6.95 -3.35 -4.91
CA SER A 42 -6.59 -3.16 -3.50
C SER A 42 -5.40 -4.03 -3.09
N ARG A 43 -5.35 -5.28 -3.57
CA ARG A 43 -4.22 -6.19 -3.35
C ARG A 43 -2.92 -5.66 -3.93
N ARG A 44 -2.96 -5.14 -5.17
CA ARG A 44 -1.79 -4.49 -5.80
C ARG A 44 -1.35 -3.24 -5.05
N ALA A 45 -2.29 -2.45 -4.52
CA ALA A 45 -1.97 -1.27 -3.73
C ALA A 45 -1.24 -1.64 -2.42
N ALA A 46 -1.73 -2.65 -1.68
CA ALA A 46 -1.07 -3.14 -0.47
C ALA A 46 0.39 -3.53 -0.74
N LEU A 47 0.63 -4.33 -1.78
CA LEU A 47 1.97 -4.73 -2.19
C LEU A 47 2.84 -3.53 -2.60
N ARG A 48 2.31 -2.61 -3.43
CA ARG A 48 3.02 -1.38 -3.83
C ARG A 48 3.46 -0.55 -2.62
N TYR A 49 2.62 -0.46 -1.59
CA TYR A 49 2.93 0.27 -0.36
C TYR A 49 3.90 -0.46 0.57
N GLY A 50 4.36 -1.66 0.20
CA GLY A 50 5.35 -2.42 0.94
C GLY A 50 4.78 -3.28 2.07
N PHE A 51 3.48 -3.54 2.07
CA PHE A 51 2.89 -4.55 2.95
C PHE A 51 3.22 -5.97 2.44
N VAL A 52 3.42 -6.89 3.36
CA VAL A 52 3.68 -8.31 3.12
C VAL A 52 2.37 -9.09 3.19
N PHE A 53 2.12 -9.99 2.22
CA PHE A 53 0.97 -10.89 2.24
C PHE A 53 1.15 -11.98 3.29
N GLU A 54 0.09 -12.31 4.02
CA GLU A 54 0.14 -13.33 5.08
C GLU A 54 -0.86 -14.47 4.86
N SER A 55 -2.12 -14.15 4.58
CA SER A 55 -3.15 -15.20 4.49
C SER A 55 -4.40 -14.77 3.73
N ILE A 56 -5.23 -15.77 3.40
CA ILE A 56 -6.61 -15.57 2.99
C ILE A 56 -7.52 -16.31 3.98
N LEU A 57 -8.37 -15.56 4.67
CA LEU A 57 -9.45 -16.13 5.47
C LEU A 57 -10.63 -16.43 4.55
N ARG A 58 -10.88 -17.73 4.33
CA ARG A 58 -11.98 -18.24 3.50
C ARG A 58 -13.33 -18.01 4.17
N GLN A 59 -14.34 -17.59 3.40
CA GLN A 59 -15.70 -17.29 3.86
C GLN A 59 -15.75 -16.34 5.08
N HIS A 60 -14.80 -15.41 5.19
CA HIS A 60 -14.67 -14.54 6.35
C HIS A 60 -15.91 -13.66 6.60
N MET A 61 -16.58 -13.21 5.54
CA MET A 61 -17.74 -12.31 5.66
C MET A 61 -18.77 -12.54 4.56
N ILE A 62 -20.02 -12.13 4.81
CA ILE A 62 -21.00 -11.82 3.77
C ILE A 62 -21.03 -10.31 3.57
N VAL A 63 -20.77 -9.84 2.36
CA VAL A 63 -20.80 -8.41 2.01
C VAL A 63 -21.72 -8.21 0.81
N LYS A 64 -22.77 -7.39 0.97
CA LYS A 64 -23.78 -7.13 -0.08
C LYS A 64 -24.35 -8.43 -0.69
N GLY A 65 -24.69 -9.38 0.19
CA GLY A 65 -25.29 -10.67 -0.19
C GLY A 65 -24.34 -11.67 -0.85
N ARG A 66 -23.02 -11.42 -0.87
CA ARG A 66 -22.03 -12.32 -1.46
C ARG A 66 -20.98 -12.75 -0.44
N SER A 67 -20.54 -14.00 -0.55
CA SER A 67 -19.40 -14.49 0.23
C SER A 67 -18.13 -13.72 -0.12
N ARG A 68 -17.33 -13.42 0.91
CA ARG A 68 -16.08 -12.69 0.81
C ARG A 68 -14.98 -13.44 1.56
N ASP A 69 -14.01 -13.89 0.80
CA ASP A 69 -12.69 -14.21 1.30
C ASP A 69 -11.91 -12.92 1.57
N THR A 70 -11.17 -12.88 2.68
CA THR A 70 -10.39 -11.69 3.06
C THR A 70 -8.90 -11.99 2.98
N ALA A 71 -8.21 -11.25 2.12
CA ALA A 71 -6.76 -11.26 2.06
C ALA A 71 -6.19 -10.32 3.14
N TYR A 72 -5.23 -10.82 3.91
CA TYR A 72 -4.52 -10.11 4.96
C TYR A 72 -3.10 -9.78 4.52
N TYR A 73 -2.70 -8.54 4.80
CA TYR A 73 -1.36 -8.05 4.62
C TYR A 73 -0.94 -7.24 5.86
N SER A 74 0.35 -7.15 6.09
CA SER A 74 0.90 -6.42 7.24
C SER A 74 2.17 -5.65 6.89
N MET A 75 2.47 -4.67 7.72
CA MET A 75 3.77 -4.02 7.81
C MET A 75 4.16 -4.01 9.29
N LEU A 76 5.40 -4.40 9.58
CA LEU A 76 5.93 -4.45 10.94
C LEU A 76 6.79 -3.21 11.26
N ASP A 77 6.93 -2.93 12.55
CA ASP A 77 7.80 -1.86 13.07
C ASP A 77 9.23 -1.94 12.55
N CYS A 78 9.81 -3.14 12.48
CA CYS A 78 11.16 -3.36 11.97
C CYS A 78 11.30 -3.11 10.45
N GLU A 79 10.21 -3.17 9.70
CA GLU A 79 10.19 -2.90 8.26
C GLU A 79 9.98 -1.41 7.97
N TRP A 80 9.31 -0.69 8.87
CA TRP A 80 8.91 0.69 8.69
C TRP A 80 10.05 1.63 8.28
N PRO A 81 11.26 1.62 8.89
CA PRO A 81 12.33 2.54 8.50
C PRO A 81 12.68 2.47 7.01
N LYS A 82 12.68 1.26 6.43
CA LYS A 82 12.92 1.05 4.99
C LYS A 82 11.74 1.53 4.15
N ARG A 83 10.50 1.26 4.59
CA ARG A 83 9.28 1.70 3.89
C ARG A 83 9.16 3.22 3.89
N LYS A 84 9.47 3.86 5.02
CA LYS A 84 9.55 5.32 5.17
C LYS A 84 10.48 5.94 4.14
N ALA A 85 11.72 5.45 4.06
CA ALA A 85 12.69 5.94 3.07
C ALA A 85 12.20 5.79 1.63
N ALA A 86 11.54 4.68 1.30
CA ALA A 86 10.93 4.47 -0.01
C ALA A 86 9.77 5.47 -0.29
N PHE A 87 8.90 5.72 0.69
CA PHE A 87 7.84 6.72 0.56
C PHE A 87 8.40 8.13 0.37
N GLU A 88 9.38 8.52 1.18
CA GLU A 88 10.00 9.85 1.13
C GLU A 88 10.72 10.08 -0.20
N CYS A 89 11.50 9.09 -0.66
CA CYS A 89 12.13 9.12 -1.98
C CYS A 89 11.09 9.23 -3.11
N TRP A 90 9.97 8.51 -3.00
CA TRP A 90 8.93 8.55 -4.02
C TRP A 90 8.14 9.86 -4.04
N LEU A 91 7.84 10.43 -2.87
CA LEU A 91 7.07 11.67 -2.70
C LEU A 91 7.90 12.93 -2.97
N ALA A 92 9.23 12.81 -2.98
CA ALA A 92 10.14 13.90 -3.30
C ALA A 92 9.78 14.53 -4.67
N PRO A 93 9.69 15.87 -4.78
CA PRO A 93 9.38 16.55 -6.04
C PRO A 93 10.28 16.11 -7.20
N GLU A 94 11.54 15.77 -6.89
CA GLU A 94 12.55 15.34 -7.84
C GLU A 94 12.19 14.02 -8.53
N ASN A 95 11.32 13.19 -7.93
CA ASN A 95 10.85 11.96 -8.52
C ASN A 95 9.76 12.18 -9.59
N PHE A 96 9.28 13.41 -9.81
CA PHE A 96 8.27 13.71 -10.82
C PHE A 96 8.88 14.56 -11.96
N ASP A 97 8.50 14.26 -13.20
CA ASP A 97 8.87 15.09 -14.36
C ASP A 97 7.92 16.29 -14.53
N ALA A 98 8.20 17.13 -15.52
CA ALA A 98 7.38 18.33 -15.81
C ALA A 98 5.91 18.01 -16.14
N ASN A 99 5.59 16.77 -16.50
CA ASN A 99 4.22 16.30 -16.78
C ASN A 99 3.58 15.60 -15.56
N GLY A 100 4.24 15.61 -14.40
CA GLY A 100 3.79 14.93 -13.18
C GLY A 100 3.92 13.40 -13.23
N LYS A 101 4.70 12.86 -14.18
CA LYS A 101 4.95 11.41 -14.26
C LYS A 101 6.11 11.04 -13.33
N GLN A 102 5.91 10.00 -12.54
CA GLN A 102 6.96 9.45 -11.67
C GLN A 102 8.14 8.91 -12.50
N LYS A 103 9.37 9.17 -12.06
CA LYS A 103 10.62 8.65 -12.64
C LYS A 103 10.93 7.25 -12.13
N VAL A 104 10.72 7.02 -10.84
CA VAL A 104 10.82 5.70 -10.18
C VAL A 104 9.49 5.39 -9.48
N SER A 105 9.07 4.12 -9.54
CA SER A 105 7.85 3.69 -8.87
C SER A 105 8.10 3.31 -7.41
N LEU A 106 7.10 3.54 -6.55
CA LEU A 106 7.16 3.11 -5.15
C LEU A 106 7.30 1.58 -5.02
N GLY A 107 6.74 0.82 -5.98
CA GLY A 107 6.88 -0.64 -6.01
C GLY A 107 8.34 -1.07 -6.16
N GLU A 108 9.07 -0.45 -7.10
CA GLU A 108 10.51 -0.70 -7.30
C GLU A 108 11.32 -0.35 -6.04
N LEU A 109 11.06 0.81 -5.43
CA LEU A 109 11.74 1.23 -4.19
C LEU A 109 11.48 0.26 -3.03
N ASN A 110 10.29 -0.36 -3.00
CA ASN A 110 9.94 -1.36 -2.00
C ASN A 110 10.41 -2.79 -2.35
N GLY A 111 10.99 -3.01 -3.52
CA GLY A 111 11.40 -4.33 -4.01
C GLY A 111 10.22 -5.20 -4.46
N THR A 112 9.06 -4.61 -4.72
CA THR A 112 7.92 -5.32 -5.33
C THR A 112 8.11 -5.27 -6.85
N PRO A 113 8.24 -6.41 -7.54
CA PRO A 113 8.33 -6.40 -9.00
C PRO A 113 7.16 -5.62 -9.58
N ALA A 114 7.41 -4.79 -10.60
CA ALA A 114 6.34 -4.26 -11.41
C ALA A 114 5.50 -5.47 -11.86
N ALA A 115 4.21 -5.48 -11.52
CA ALA A 115 3.32 -6.54 -11.98
C ALA A 115 3.50 -6.64 -13.50
N GLY A 116 4.06 -7.76 -13.96
CA GLY A 116 4.35 -7.97 -15.37
C GLY A 116 3.14 -7.56 -16.19
N ARG A 117 3.38 -6.79 -17.26
CA ARG A 117 2.44 -6.79 -18.38
C ARG A 117 2.18 -8.25 -18.77
N PRO A 118 0.93 -8.61 -19.12
CA PRO A 118 0.65 -9.95 -19.62
C PRO A 118 1.58 -10.33 -20.78
#